data_AF-A0A0B6YJB7-F1
#
_entry.id   AF-A0A0B6YJB7-F1
#
_cell.length_a   1.000
_cell.length_b   1.000
_cell.length_c   1.000
_cell.angle_alpha   90.00
_cell.angle_beta   90.00
_cell.angle_gamma   90.00
#
_symmetry.space_group_name_H-M   'P 1'
#
loop_
_entity.id
_entity.type
_entity.pdbx_description
1 polymer ?
#
loop_
_entity_poly.entity_id
_entity_poly.type
_entity_poly.pdbx_seq_one_letter_code
_entity_poly.pdbx_strand_id
1 'polypeptide(L)'
;YEGKERVMEGCEVVHTTLQGHPANVNNSSSNRTYVTFRRAEKSASSDTLVVVDICVILGNRGEEPPLTFLKILKNLNKGMLGSDVYLCYKKAMVKTDVLSYKASILGRYPAEDY
;
A
#
# COMPACT_ATOMS: atom_id res chain seq x y z
N TYR A 1 12.05 5.00 -11.26
CA TYR A 1 12.81 5.79 -12.25
C TYR A 1 12.80 5.04 -13.57
N GLU A 2 12.26 5.63 -14.63
CA GLU A 2 12.21 4.99 -15.96
C GLU A 2 13.62 4.53 -16.37
N GLY A 3 13.79 3.24 -16.63
CA GLY A 3 15.05 2.60 -17.06
C GLY A 3 16.16 2.47 -16.02
N LYS A 4 16.07 3.11 -14.83
CA LYS A 4 17.15 3.07 -13.82
C LYS A 4 16.95 1.99 -12.75
N GLU A 5 15.74 1.47 -12.58
CA GLU A 5 15.44 0.44 -11.60
C GLU A 5 14.67 -0.70 -12.25
N ARG A 6 15.12 -1.93 -12.02
CA ARG A 6 14.39 -3.13 -12.47
C ARG A 6 13.12 -3.25 -11.62
N VAL A 7 11.99 -3.44 -12.30
CA VAL A 7 10.73 -3.75 -11.62
C VAL A 7 10.90 -5.07 -10.87
N MET A 8 10.54 -5.08 -9.59
CA MET A 8 10.59 -6.29 -8.78
C MET A 8 9.66 -7.35 -9.38
N GLU A 9 10.04 -8.62 -9.28
CA GLU A 9 9.22 -9.73 -9.78
C GLU A 9 7.81 -9.69 -9.18
N GLY A 10 6.79 -9.98 -10.00
CA GLY A 10 5.38 -9.91 -9.60
C GLY A 10 4.84 -8.50 -9.33
N CYS A 11 5.63 -7.44 -9.58
CA CYS A 11 5.11 -6.07 -9.56
C CYS A 11 4.72 -5.61 -10.98
N GLU A 12 3.68 -4.80 -11.05
CA GLU A 12 3.19 -4.13 -12.25
C GLU A 12 3.47 -2.63 -12.16
N VAL A 13 3.57 -1.97 -13.32
CA VAL A 13 3.79 -0.52 -13.41
C VAL A 13 2.48 0.16 -13.86
N VAL A 14 2.11 1.24 -13.19
CA VAL A 14 1.02 2.12 -13.66
C VAL A 14 1.58 3.01 -14.77
N HIS A 15 1.43 2.58 -16.02
CA HIS A 15 1.96 3.31 -17.17
C HIS A 15 1.11 4.50 -17.59
N THR A 16 -0.21 4.36 -17.53
CA THR A 16 -1.17 5.35 -18.04
C THR A 16 -2.26 5.68 -17.02
N THR A 17 -2.76 6.90 -17.09
CA THR A 17 -3.98 7.30 -16.39
C THR A 17 -5.19 6.63 -17.04
N LEU A 18 -6.36 6.71 -16.40
CA LEU A 18 -7.62 6.18 -16.97
C LEU A 18 -7.98 6.81 -18.32
N GLN A 19 -7.44 7.99 -18.63
CA GLN A 19 -7.65 8.69 -19.91
C GLN A 19 -6.57 8.38 -20.96
N GLY A 20 -5.62 7.48 -20.65
CA GLY A 20 -4.56 7.07 -21.58
C GLY A 20 -3.33 7.98 -21.61
N HIS A 21 -3.26 9.03 -20.79
CA HIS A 21 -2.06 9.86 -20.67
C HIS A 21 -0.97 9.14 -19.86
N PRO A 22 0.34 9.40 -20.09
CA PRO A 22 1.39 8.84 -19.25
C PRO A 22 1.20 9.17 -17.76
N ALA A 23 1.18 8.16 -16.90
CA ALA A 23 1.02 8.31 -15.44
C ALA A 23 2.34 8.69 -14.74
N ASN A 24 3.09 9.62 -15.34
CA ASN A 24 4.32 10.15 -14.75
C ASN A 24 3.96 11.00 -13.52
N VAL A 25 4.51 10.65 -12.36
CA VAL A 25 4.32 11.41 -11.10
C VAL A 25 5.44 12.41 -10.82
N ASN A 26 6.39 12.57 -11.75
CA ASN A 26 7.43 13.60 -11.69
C ASN A 26 7.04 14.81 -12.57
N ASN A 27 7.43 16.01 -12.15
CA ASN A 27 7.26 17.26 -12.90
C ASN A 27 8.32 17.45 -14.01
N SER A 28 9.31 16.56 -14.12
CA SER A 28 10.33 16.60 -15.18
C SER A 28 9.94 15.74 -16.38
N SER A 29 10.13 16.29 -17.59
CA SER A 29 9.97 15.58 -18.86
C SER A 29 11.16 14.67 -19.20
N SER A 30 12.35 14.91 -18.61
CA SER A 30 13.58 14.18 -18.92
C SER A 30 13.82 12.94 -18.07
N ASN A 31 13.19 12.85 -16.89
CA ASN A 31 13.21 11.65 -16.05
C ASN A 31 11.79 11.34 -15.56
N ARG A 32 11.20 10.25 -16.07
CA ARG A 32 9.86 9.84 -15.63
C ARG A 32 9.93 8.96 -14.40
N THR A 33 8.94 9.15 -13.52
CA THR A 33 8.73 8.34 -12.32
C THR A 33 7.33 7.75 -12.42
N TYR A 34 7.23 6.44 -12.29
CA TYR A 34 5.97 5.71 -12.31
C TYR A 34 5.81 4.95 -10.99
N VAL A 35 4.56 4.77 -10.57
CA VAL A 35 4.22 3.93 -9.42
C VAL A 35 4.21 2.48 -9.85
N THR A 36 4.79 1.62 -9.02
CA THR A 36 4.70 0.17 -9.19
C THR A 36 3.94 -0.42 -8.01
N PHE A 37 3.09 -1.41 -8.27
CA PHE A 37 2.31 -2.09 -7.25
C PHE A 37 2.39 -3.60 -7.41
N ARG A 38 2.04 -4.33 -6.36
CA ARG A 38 1.88 -5.78 -6.39
C ARG A 38 0.52 -6.11 -5.80
N ARG A 39 -0.25 -6.96 -6.49
CA ARG A 39 -1.48 -7.51 -5.96
C ARG A 39 -1.17 -8.79 -5.19
N ALA A 40 -1.85 -8.98 -4.06
CA ALA A 40 -1.85 -10.27 -3.39
C ALA A 40 -2.49 -11.33 -4.30
N GLU A 41 -2.01 -12.57 -4.23
CA GLU A 41 -2.66 -13.68 -4.92
C GLU A 41 -4.05 -13.94 -4.36
N LYS A 42 -4.95 -14.52 -5.16
CA LYS A 42 -6.30 -14.88 -4.69
C LYS A 42 -6.27 -15.93 -3.57
N SER A 43 -5.19 -16.70 -3.48
CA SER A 43 -4.86 -17.70 -2.47
C SER A 43 -4.18 -17.11 -1.22
N ALA A 44 -3.90 -15.81 -1.19
CA ALA A 44 -3.24 -15.19 -0.05
C ALA A 44 -4.06 -15.37 1.24
N SER A 45 -3.37 -15.61 2.34
CA SER A 45 -4.00 -15.84 3.64
C SER A 45 -4.72 -14.57 4.14
N SER A 46 -5.78 -14.74 4.93
CA SER A 46 -6.59 -13.61 5.42
C SER A 46 -5.85 -12.69 6.41
N ASP A 47 -4.75 -13.15 7.00
CA ASP A 47 -3.85 -12.37 7.86
C ASP A 47 -2.75 -11.62 7.08
N THR A 48 -2.74 -11.71 5.75
CA THR A 48 -1.78 -10.98 4.91
C THR A 48 -1.97 -9.46 5.05
N LEU A 49 -0.90 -8.76 5.37
CA LEU A 49 -0.87 -7.29 5.38
C LEU A 49 -0.85 -6.74 3.95
N VAL A 50 -1.87 -5.95 3.61
CA VAL A 50 -1.96 -5.26 2.31
C VAL A 50 -1.91 -3.75 2.49
N VAL A 51 -1.62 -3.03 1.41
CA VAL A 51 -1.77 -1.57 1.40
C VAL A 51 -3.26 -1.25 1.42
N VAL A 52 -3.71 -0.58 2.47
CA VAL A 52 -5.12 -0.21 2.67
C VAL A 52 -5.38 1.27 2.43
N ASP A 53 -4.33 2.08 2.47
CA ASP A 53 -4.42 3.54 2.29
C ASP A 53 -3.09 4.10 1.77
N ILE A 54 -3.18 5.21 1.04
CA ILE A 54 -2.05 5.96 0.49
C ILE A 54 -2.27 7.46 0.70
N CYS A 55 -1.20 8.19 0.99
CA CYS A 55 -1.25 9.64 1.05
C CYS A 55 0.05 10.25 0.49
N VAL A 56 0.01 11.54 0.21
CA VAL A 56 1.16 12.32 -0.27
C VAL A 56 1.49 13.36 0.78
N ILE A 57 2.79 13.54 1.04
CA ILE A 57 3.30 14.57 1.95
C ILE A 57 4.35 15.46 1.26
N LEU A 58 4.45 16.69 1.74
CA LEU A 58 5.44 17.69 1.36
C LEU A 58 6.53 17.82 2.43
N GLY A 59 7.63 17.10 2.24
CA GLY A 59 8.75 17.11 3.20
C GLY A 59 9.40 18.48 3.37
N ASN A 60 9.40 19.32 2.33
CA ASN A 60 9.94 20.68 2.38
C ASN A 60 9.08 21.63 3.23
N ARG A 61 7.85 21.24 3.58
CA ARG A 61 6.97 21.97 4.51
C ARG A 61 6.98 21.38 5.92
N GLY A 62 7.83 20.38 6.17
CA GLY A 62 7.85 19.65 7.45
C GLY A 62 6.62 18.76 7.66
N GLU A 63 5.90 18.40 6.60
CA GLU A 63 4.82 17.41 6.72
C GLU A 63 5.41 16.04 6.99
N GLU A 64 4.82 15.35 7.98
CA GLU A 64 5.19 13.99 8.36
C GLU A 64 4.08 12.99 7.99
N PRO A 65 4.42 11.71 7.75
CA PRO A 65 3.42 10.67 7.52
C PRO A 65 2.42 10.63 8.69
N PRO A 66 1.12 10.44 8.42
CA PRO A 66 0.14 10.21 9.47
C PRO A 66 0.50 8.99 10.32
N LEU A 67 -0.06 8.89 11.53
CA LEU A 67 0.17 7.75 12.41
C LEU A 67 -0.09 6.42 11.67
N THR A 68 0.83 5.46 11.81
CA THR A 68 0.86 4.14 11.13
C THR A 68 1.20 4.13 9.64
N PHE A 69 1.42 5.28 9.00
CA PHE A 69 1.89 5.32 7.62
C PHE A 69 3.42 5.19 7.53
N LEU A 70 3.87 4.50 6.49
CA LEU A 70 5.28 4.37 6.13
C LEU A 70 5.59 5.27 4.94
N LYS A 71 6.65 6.07 5.05
CA LYS A 71 7.17 6.93 3.99
C LYS A 71 8.02 6.13 3.02
N ILE A 72 7.71 6.19 1.72
CA ILE A 72 8.64 5.70 0.70
C ILE A 72 9.74 6.75 0.55
N LEU A 73 10.98 6.39 0.85
CA LEU A 73 12.16 7.28 0.80
C LEU A 73 12.64 7.54 -0.64
N LYS A 74 11.70 7.90 -1.52
CA LYS A 74 11.96 8.33 -2.90
C LYS A 74 11.18 9.61 -3.14
N ASN A 75 11.91 10.72 -3.27
CA ASN A 75 11.31 11.98 -3.70
C ASN A 75 10.80 11.83 -5.14
N LEU A 76 9.49 12.08 -5.33
CA LEU A 76 8.80 11.97 -6.62
C LEU A 76 9.17 13.11 -7.57
N ASN A 77 9.56 14.26 -7.02
CA ASN A 77 9.85 15.49 -7.73
C ASN A 77 11.34 15.86 -7.59
N LYS A 78 12.23 15.00 -8.11
CA LYS A 78 13.68 15.26 -8.11
C LYS A 78 14.04 16.38 -9.08
N GLY A 79 14.32 17.57 -8.55
CA GLY A 79 14.87 18.72 -9.27
C GLY A 79 15.41 19.78 -8.30
N MET A 80 16.29 20.68 -8.77
CA MET A 80 16.98 21.67 -7.92
C MET A 80 16.04 22.70 -7.26
N LEU A 81 14.85 22.90 -7.81
CA LEU A 81 13.84 23.87 -7.33
C LEU A 81 12.49 23.18 -7.03
N GLY A 82 12.47 21.86 -6.94
CA GLY A 82 11.25 21.08 -6.71
C GLY A 82 10.86 21.02 -5.24
N SER A 83 9.55 20.95 -4.96
CA SER A 83 9.09 20.53 -3.63
C SER A 83 9.48 19.07 -3.37
N ASP A 84 9.78 18.75 -2.11
CA ASP A 84 10.07 17.37 -1.70
C ASP A 84 8.78 16.60 -1.51
N VAL A 85 8.37 15.86 -2.54
CA VAL A 85 7.10 15.13 -2.55
C VAL A 85 7.35 13.65 -2.27
N TYR A 86 6.66 13.09 -1.28
CA TYR A 86 6.79 11.68 -0.93
C TYR A 86 5.43 10.98 -0.92
N LEU A 87 5.41 9.73 -1.38
CA LEU A 87 4.29 8.83 -1.24
C LEU A 87 4.43 8.06 0.08
N CYS A 88 3.36 8.02 0.85
CA CYS A 88 3.25 7.26 2.09
C CYS A 88 2.13 6.23 1.94
N TYR A 89 2.24 5.10 2.65
CA TYR A 89 1.22 4.06 2.62
C TYR A 89 1.00 3.46 4.00
N LYS A 90 -0.21 2.99 4.25
CA LYS A 90 -0.57 2.22 5.45
C LYS A 90 -0.79 0.76 5.07
N LYS A 91 -0.21 -0.15 5.87
CA LYS A 91 -0.50 -1.58 5.77
C LYS A 91 -1.38 -2.02 6.92
N ALA A 92 -2.37 -2.86 6.62
CA ALA A 92 -3.22 -3.50 7.61
C ALA A 92 -3.72 -4.85 7.06
N MET A 93 -4.21 -5.70 7.95
CA MET A 93 -4.94 -6.90 7.56
C MET A 93 -6.28 -6.49 6.94
N VAL A 94 -6.65 -7.11 5.83
CA VAL A 94 -7.99 -6.94 5.28
C VAL A 94 -8.97 -7.64 6.20
N LYS A 95 -9.99 -6.92 6.68
CA LYS A 95 -11.13 -7.57 7.34
C LYS A 95 -11.85 -8.40 6.28
N THR A 96 -11.66 -9.72 6.31
CA THR A 96 -12.56 -10.64 5.64
C THR A 96 -13.82 -10.81 6.48
N ASP A 97 -14.93 -11.16 5.84
CA ASP A 97 -16.14 -11.52 6.57
C ASP A 97 -15.84 -12.79 7.39
N VAL A 98 -15.86 -12.65 8.71
CA VAL A 98 -15.63 -13.76 9.63
C VAL A 98 -16.99 -14.26 10.11
N LEU A 99 -17.25 -15.56 9.96
CA LEU A 99 -18.40 -16.19 10.58
C LEU A 99 -18.20 -16.19 12.10
N SER A 100 -18.96 -15.36 12.83
CA SER A 100 -18.91 -15.36 14.29
C SER A 100 -19.63 -16.61 14.82
N TYR A 101 -18.85 -17.59 15.30
CA TYR A 101 -19.41 -18.74 16.00
C TYR A 101 -19.39 -18.48 17.51
N LYS A 102 -20.57 -18.43 18.13
CA LYS A 102 -20.66 -18.46 19.60
C LYS A 102 -20.52 -19.92 20.03
N ALA A 103 -19.37 -20.26 20.63
CA ALA A 103 -19.16 -21.59 21.18
C ALA A 103 -20.26 -21.93 22.21
N SER A 104 -20.95 -23.04 21.98
CA SER A 104 -21.88 -23.65 22.93
C SER A 104 -21.39 -25.03 23.30
N ILE A 105 -21.63 -25.44 24.55
CA ILE A 105 -21.42 -26.82 24.99
C ILE A 105 -22.49 -27.67 24.30
N LEU A 106 -22.09 -28.47 23.31
CA LEU A 106 -22.99 -29.41 22.62
C LEU A 106 -23.27 -30.67 23.45
N GLY A 107 -22.41 -30.94 24.43
CA GLY A 107 -22.56 -32.01 25.41
C GLY A 107 -21.54 -31.84 26.53
N ARG A 108 -21.91 -32.20 27.75
CA ARG A 108 -21.04 -32.20 28.93
C ARG A 108 -21.25 -33.52 29.70
N TYR A 109 -20.18 -34.05 30.30
CA TYR A 109 -20.25 -35.16 31.26
C TYR A 109 -19.43 -34.80 32.51
N PRO A 110 -19.93 -35.05 33.73
CA PRO A 110 -21.31 -35.44 34.06
C PRO A 110 -22.32 -34.34 33.68
N ALA A 111 -23.58 -34.72 33.47
CA ALA A 111 -24.61 -33.78 33.01
C ALA A 111 -24.88 -32.65 34.02
N GLU A 112 -24.69 -32.93 35.31
CA GLU A 112 -24.86 -32.00 36.42
C GLU A 112 -23.64 -32.07 37.35
N ASP A 113 -23.32 -30.94 37.97
CA ASP A 113 -22.29 -30.86 39.01
C ASP A 113 -22.89 -31.42 40.33
N TYR A 114 -22.08 -32.15 41.11
CA TYR A 114 -22.50 -32.83 42.35
C TYR A 114 -22.90 -31.88 43.48
#